data_AF-Q64BG7-F1
#
_entry.id   AF-Q64BG7-F1
#
_cell.length_a   1.000
_cell.length_b   1.000
_cell.length_c   1.000
_cell.angle_alpha   90.00
_cell.angle_beta   90.00
_cell.angle_gamma   90.00
#
_symmetry.space_group_name_H-M   'P 1'
#
loop_
_entity.id
_entity.type
_entity.pdbx_description
1 polymer ?
#
loop_
_entity_poly.entity_id
_entity_poly.type
_entity_poly.pdbx_seq_one_letter_code
_entity_poly.pdbx_strand_id
1 'polypeptide(L)'
;MKSIIDFALNEEYERVKQLGDRLMEIESVIDWGAFRRIVGEMYENKSERGGRPNLDEVLMVKLLVLQQWHGLSDPELEKQVTDRISFRKFLGFPAVIPDFTTVWYFRERLAKTGKDRAIWEELQRQLDSMGLKVKQGVVQDATFITSDPGHAKADTPRGSEAKTRRSKDGTWAKKGSKSFFGYKLHSKPDMDYGLIRDLETTTAAIHDSQVDLSMEGEVVYRDKGYHGSTPKGYSATMKRRARDHPLSIMDKLRNIRISKKRAPGERQYAVIRRVFNASHVMVTTVQRVSVKMIFTAFGFNLYHLCTLRKQGAV
;
A
#
# COMPACT_ATOMS: atom_id res chain seq x y z
N MET A 1 21.05 -24.44 -6.76
CA MET A 1 21.29 -25.03 -5.43
C MET A 1 22.66 -24.57 -4.96
N LYS A 2 22.77 -23.89 -3.81
CA LYS A 2 24.04 -23.32 -3.33
C LYS A 2 24.62 -24.10 -2.13
N SER A 3 23.83 -24.92 -1.43
CA SER A 3 24.31 -25.75 -0.30
C SER A 3 23.41 -26.98 -0.01
N ILE A 4 23.89 -27.94 0.79
CA ILE A 4 23.09 -29.06 1.31
C ILE A 4 21.95 -28.60 2.21
N ILE A 5 22.14 -27.47 2.91
CA ILE A 5 21.12 -26.83 3.74
C ILE A 5 19.99 -26.31 2.85
N ASP A 6 20.31 -25.69 1.71
CA ASP A 6 19.29 -25.25 0.75
C ASP A 6 18.48 -26.43 0.24
N PHE A 7 19.12 -27.56 -0.04
CA PHE A 7 18.44 -28.78 -0.46
C PHE A 7 17.44 -29.25 0.61
N ALA A 8 17.90 -29.41 1.86
CA ALA A 8 17.03 -29.81 2.97
C ALA A 8 15.87 -28.83 3.21
N LEU A 9 16.12 -27.52 3.11
CA LEU A 9 15.07 -26.50 3.23
C LEU A 9 14.06 -26.54 2.07
N ASN A 10 14.49 -26.89 0.86
CA ASN A 10 13.58 -27.08 -0.27
C ASN A 10 12.73 -28.35 -0.09
N GLU A 11 13.31 -29.44 0.39
CA GLU A 11 12.58 -30.68 0.71
C GLU A 11 11.51 -30.44 1.79
N GLU A 12 11.86 -29.77 2.90
CA GLU A 12 10.90 -29.38 3.93
C GLU A 12 9.80 -28.45 3.38
N TYR A 13 10.17 -27.55 2.46
CA TYR A 13 9.21 -26.64 1.82
C TYR A 13 8.17 -27.37 0.96
N GLU A 14 8.52 -28.50 0.31
CA GLU A 14 7.56 -29.24 -0.52
C GLU A 14 6.33 -29.72 0.28
N ARG A 15 6.49 -30.00 1.58
CA ARG A 15 5.36 -30.31 2.48
C ARG A 15 4.38 -29.14 2.61
N VAL A 16 4.90 -27.91 2.71
CA VAL A 16 4.08 -26.69 2.80
C VAL A 16 3.45 -26.35 1.45
N LYS A 17 4.20 -26.53 0.36
CA LYS A 17 3.73 -26.30 -1.00
C LYS A 17 2.49 -27.11 -1.35
N GLN A 18 2.42 -28.37 -0.89
CA GLN A 18 1.24 -29.23 -1.06
C GLN A 18 -0.04 -28.67 -0.42
N LEU A 19 0.09 -27.85 0.63
CA LEU A 19 -1.05 -27.18 1.30
C LEU A 19 -1.48 -25.89 0.58
N GLY A 20 -0.73 -25.48 -0.46
CA GLY A 20 -0.92 -24.24 -1.19
C GLY A 20 -0.16 -23.07 -0.56
N ASP A 21 0.57 -22.34 -1.39
CA ASP A 21 1.37 -21.19 -0.96
C ASP A 21 1.18 -20.00 -1.90
N ARG A 22 0.39 -19.03 -1.45
CA ARG A 22 0.14 -17.79 -2.21
C ARG A 22 1.40 -16.95 -2.40
N LEU A 23 2.37 -17.03 -1.48
CA LEU A 23 3.61 -16.27 -1.61
C LEU A 23 4.39 -16.71 -2.84
N MET A 24 4.44 -18.02 -3.10
CA MET A 24 5.09 -18.55 -4.31
C MET A 24 4.29 -18.32 -5.58
N GLU A 25 2.95 -18.33 -5.52
CA GLU A 25 2.12 -17.91 -6.66
C GLU A 25 2.52 -16.49 -7.10
N ILE A 26 2.71 -15.57 -6.17
CA ILE A 26 3.09 -14.17 -6.43
C ILE A 26 4.57 -13.99 -6.77
N GLU A 27 5.44 -14.79 -6.17
CA GLU A 27 6.87 -14.76 -6.48
C GLU A 27 7.10 -14.90 -7.98
N SER A 28 6.34 -15.79 -8.63
CA SER A 28 6.42 -16.06 -10.07
C SER A 28 5.78 -14.98 -10.97
N VAL A 29 4.97 -14.09 -10.43
CA VAL A 29 4.17 -13.15 -11.25
C VAL A 29 4.93 -11.86 -11.54
N ILE A 30 5.78 -11.41 -10.61
CA ILE A 30 6.46 -10.10 -10.70
C ILE A 30 7.96 -10.32 -10.89
N ASP A 31 8.58 -9.52 -11.76
CA ASP A 31 10.03 -9.44 -11.85
C ASP A 31 10.57 -8.63 -10.66
N TRP A 32 10.93 -9.37 -9.61
CA TRP A 32 11.54 -8.81 -8.41
C TRP A 32 12.93 -8.21 -8.66
N GLY A 33 13.63 -8.68 -9.71
CA GLY A 33 14.96 -8.19 -10.07
C GLY A 33 14.95 -6.73 -10.51
N ALA A 34 13.86 -6.27 -11.15
CA ALA A 34 13.71 -4.90 -11.59
C ALA A 34 13.80 -3.86 -10.45
N PHE A 35 13.36 -4.22 -9.23
CA PHE A 35 13.45 -3.33 -8.07
C PHE A 35 14.89 -3.13 -7.57
N ARG A 36 15.81 -4.03 -7.91
CA ARG A 36 17.21 -3.97 -7.43
C ARG A 36 17.88 -2.66 -7.81
N ARG A 37 17.71 -2.22 -9.07
CA ARG A 37 18.31 -0.98 -9.55
C ARG A 37 17.76 0.24 -8.80
N ILE A 38 16.45 0.30 -8.61
CA ILE A 38 15.75 1.41 -7.94
C ILE A 38 16.24 1.55 -6.50
N VAL A 39 16.35 0.42 -5.80
CA VAL A 39 16.78 0.37 -4.40
C VAL A 39 18.28 0.59 -4.27
N GLY A 40 19.10 0.04 -5.18
CA GLY A 40 20.56 0.20 -5.17
C GLY A 40 20.99 1.67 -5.26
N GLU A 41 20.23 2.52 -5.96
CA GLU A 41 20.46 3.96 -6.04
C GLU A 41 20.30 4.69 -4.69
N MET A 42 19.71 4.07 -3.66
CA MET A 42 19.63 4.65 -2.30
C MET A 42 20.94 4.51 -1.50
N TYR A 43 21.85 3.65 -1.95
CA TYR A 43 23.07 3.33 -1.22
C TYR A 43 24.27 4.01 -1.88
N GLU A 44 24.97 4.84 -1.11
CA GLU A 44 26.18 5.54 -1.57
C GLU A 44 27.40 4.60 -1.57
N ASN A 45 27.43 3.61 -0.68
CA ASN A 45 28.53 2.64 -0.61
C ASN A 45 28.39 1.57 -1.70
N LYS A 46 29.12 1.76 -2.79
CA LYS A 46 29.35 0.79 -3.87
C LYS A 46 30.67 0.02 -3.72
N SER A 47 31.39 0.19 -2.61
CA SER A 47 32.72 -0.40 -2.39
C SER A 47 32.70 -1.56 -1.38
N GLU A 48 33.61 -2.51 -1.56
CA GLU A 48 33.84 -3.63 -0.62
C GLU A 48 34.51 -3.20 0.71
N ARG A 49 34.93 -1.93 0.84
CA ARG A 49 35.76 -1.41 1.94
C ARG A 49 35.06 -0.41 2.86
N GLY A 50 33.73 -0.50 3.03
CA GLY A 50 33.02 0.32 4.01
C GLY A 50 31.64 -0.19 4.40
N GLY A 51 31.51 -0.67 5.65
CA GLY A 51 30.23 -1.04 6.29
C GLY A 51 29.79 -2.50 6.11
N ARG A 52 28.78 -2.93 6.89
CA ARG A 52 28.12 -4.26 6.80
C ARG A 52 27.70 -4.50 5.34
N PRO A 53 27.96 -5.69 4.74
CA PRO A 53 27.57 -5.98 3.37
C PRO A 53 26.10 -5.61 3.14
N ASN A 54 25.81 -4.88 2.05
CA ASN A 54 24.44 -4.56 1.72
C ASN A 54 23.67 -5.88 1.55
N LEU A 55 22.65 -6.07 2.39
CA LEU A 55 21.68 -7.14 2.20
C LEU A 55 21.03 -6.95 0.83
N ASP A 56 20.69 -8.06 0.17
CA ASP A 56 20.07 -8.04 -1.15
C ASP A 56 18.91 -7.04 -1.20
N GLU A 57 18.98 -6.07 -2.12
CA GLU A 57 17.99 -5.01 -2.27
C GLU A 57 16.58 -5.57 -2.48
N VAL A 58 16.48 -6.67 -3.22
CA VAL A 58 15.21 -7.36 -3.51
C VAL A 58 14.64 -7.97 -2.25
N LEU A 59 15.50 -8.51 -1.38
CA LEU A 59 15.09 -9.08 -0.11
C LEU A 59 14.43 -8.02 0.76
N MET A 60 14.97 -6.79 0.80
CA MET A 60 14.39 -5.70 1.59
C MET A 60 13.00 -5.28 1.09
N VAL A 61 12.77 -5.26 -0.22
CA VAL A 61 11.43 -4.99 -0.79
C VAL A 61 10.46 -6.12 -0.44
N LYS A 62 10.87 -7.39 -0.62
CA LYS A 62 10.04 -8.56 -0.27
C LYS A 62 9.68 -8.59 1.22
N LEU A 63 10.60 -8.18 2.11
CA LEU A 63 10.33 -8.05 3.55
C LEU A 63 9.21 -7.04 3.85
N LEU A 64 9.20 -5.88 3.19
CA LEU A 64 8.14 -4.90 3.39
C LEU A 64 6.79 -5.38 2.85
N VAL A 65 6.78 -6.13 1.75
CA VAL A 65 5.57 -6.80 1.24
C VAL A 65 5.04 -7.80 2.25
N LEU A 66 5.88 -8.71 2.77
CA LEU A 66 5.50 -9.67 3.81
C LEU A 66 4.96 -8.96 5.05
N GLN A 67 5.63 -7.88 5.46
CA GLN A 67 5.22 -7.09 6.62
C GLN A 67 3.80 -6.54 6.47
N GLN A 68 3.46 -5.93 5.33
CA GLN A 68 2.13 -5.35 5.15
C GLN A 68 1.07 -6.42 4.95
N TRP A 69 1.38 -7.46 4.18
CA TRP A 69 0.41 -8.51 3.90
C TRP A 69 -0.02 -9.24 5.18
N HIS A 70 0.92 -9.51 6.08
CA HIS A 70 0.62 -10.21 7.33
C HIS A 70 0.40 -9.27 8.53
N GLY A 71 0.39 -7.94 8.33
CA GLY A 71 0.15 -6.96 9.39
C GLY A 71 1.20 -6.99 10.51
N LEU A 72 2.45 -7.29 10.19
CA LEU A 72 3.50 -7.56 11.18
C LEU A 72 4.17 -6.28 11.68
N SER A 73 4.64 -6.31 12.92
CA SER A 73 5.60 -5.34 13.44
C SER A 73 7.02 -5.65 12.95
N ASP A 74 8.00 -4.75 13.13
CA ASP A 74 9.38 -5.05 12.74
C ASP A 74 9.97 -6.26 13.51
N PRO A 75 9.83 -6.36 14.85
CA PRO A 75 10.33 -7.54 15.58
C PRO A 75 9.59 -8.83 15.21
N GLU A 76 8.28 -8.75 14.96
CA GLU A 76 7.51 -9.92 14.56
C GLU A 76 7.86 -10.38 13.14
N LEU A 77 8.17 -9.44 12.22
CA LEU A 77 8.66 -9.77 10.89
C LEU A 77 9.98 -10.55 10.98
N GLU A 78 10.95 -10.06 11.74
CA GLU A 78 12.23 -10.74 11.96
C GLU A 78 12.02 -12.15 12.52
N LYS A 79 11.17 -12.27 13.54
CA LYS A 79 10.82 -13.57 14.14
C LYS A 79 10.18 -14.52 13.13
N GLN A 80 9.16 -14.07 12.39
CA GLN A 80 8.45 -14.95 11.44
C GLN A 80 9.30 -15.31 10.23
N VAL A 81 10.17 -14.40 9.75
CA VAL A 81 11.11 -14.73 8.67
C VAL A 81 12.15 -15.74 9.13
N THR A 82 12.51 -15.75 10.41
CA THR A 82 13.43 -16.74 10.98
C THR A 82 12.79 -18.12 11.10
N ASP A 83 11.54 -18.16 11.54
CA ASP A 83 10.84 -19.40 11.89
C ASP A 83 10.08 -20.04 10.71
N ARG A 84 9.41 -19.23 9.87
CA ARG A 84 8.45 -19.75 8.89
C ARG A 84 9.11 -20.08 7.55
N ILE A 85 9.09 -21.36 7.19
CA ILE A 85 9.74 -21.85 5.96
C ILE A 85 9.17 -21.25 4.67
N SER A 86 7.87 -20.96 4.60
CA SER A 86 7.26 -20.29 3.44
C SER A 86 7.78 -18.86 3.25
N PHE A 87 8.01 -18.13 4.33
CA PHE A 87 8.60 -16.79 4.27
C PHE A 87 10.05 -16.87 3.80
N ARG A 88 10.82 -17.81 4.36
CA ARG A 88 12.20 -18.04 3.94
C ARG A 88 12.28 -18.43 2.46
N LYS A 89 11.38 -19.30 1.99
CA LYS A 89 11.30 -19.69 0.58
C LYS A 89 11.00 -18.49 -0.32
N PHE A 90 10.00 -17.67 0.03
CA PHE A 90 9.66 -16.45 -0.72
C PHE A 90 10.84 -15.47 -0.82
N LEU A 91 11.65 -15.40 0.23
CA LEU A 91 12.87 -14.59 0.29
C LEU A 91 14.09 -15.25 -0.35
N GLY A 92 13.98 -16.49 -0.87
CA GLY A 92 15.07 -17.21 -1.52
C GLY A 92 16.08 -17.85 -0.56
N PHE A 93 15.65 -18.21 0.65
CA PHE A 93 16.48 -18.77 1.73
C PHE A 93 17.74 -17.94 1.99
N PRO A 94 17.60 -16.68 2.45
CA PRO A 94 18.76 -15.84 2.70
C PRO A 94 19.63 -16.42 3.81
N ALA A 95 20.94 -16.33 3.63
CA ALA A 95 21.92 -16.75 4.63
C ALA A 95 21.86 -15.88 5.89
N VAL A 96 21.54 -14.59 5.72
CA VAL A 96 21.40 -13.61 6.81
C VAL A 96 20.02 -12.99 6.75
N ILE A 97 19.29 -13.07 7.86
CA ILE A 97 18.01 -12.41 8.03
C ILE A 97 18.28 -11.00 8.59
N PRO A 98 17.74 -9.94 7.97
CA PRO A 98 17.89 -8.59 8.49
C PRO A 98 17.18 -8.44 9.83
N ASP A 99 17.87 -7.83 10.79
CA ASP A 99 17.25 -7.45 12.06
C ASP A 99 16.19 -6.35 11.86
N PHE A 100 15.31 -6.20 12.85
CA PHE A 100 14.20 -5.25 12.83
C PHE A 100 14.68 -3.79 12.62
N THR A 101 15.88 -3.44 13.11
CA THR A 101 16.45 -2.10 12.94
C THR A 101 16.84 -1.83 11.50
N THR A 102 17.38 -2.84 10.82
CA THR A 102 17.77 -2.76 9.41
C THR A 102 16.55 -2.51 8.52
N VAL A 103 15.44 -3.21 8.77
CA VAL A 103 14.16 -2.98 8.08
C VAL A 103 13.61 -1.58 8.37
N TRP A 104 13.74 -1.11 9.60
CA TRP A 104 13.35 0.25 9.96
C TRP A 104 14.16 1.31 9.20
N TYR A 105 15.49 1.22 9.20
CA TYR A 105 16.37 2.15 8.46
C TYR A 105 16.09 2.14 6.96
N PHE A 106 15.74 0.98 6.40
CA PHE A 106 15.37 0.87 4.99
C PHE A 106 14.13 1.70 4.65
N ARG A 107 13.07 1.63 5.47
CA ARG A 107 11.89 2.49 5.27
C ARG A 107 12.21 3.97 5.44
N GLU A 108 13.08 4.32 6.38
CA GLU A 108 13.51 5.71 6.54
C GLU A 108 14.25 6.23 5.30
N ARG A 109 15.10 5.41 4.67
CA ARG A 109 15.77 5.77 3.41
C ARG A 109 14.77 5.91 2.27
N LEU A 110 13.81 5.00 2.14
CA LEU A 110 12.75 5.10 1.14
C LEU A 110 11.99 6.43 1.28
N ALA A 111 11.54 6.75 2.50
CA ALA A 111 10.82 8.00 2.77
C ALA A 111 11.64 9.26 2.47
N LYS A 112 12.95 9.24 2.74
CA LYS A 112 13.85 10.38 2.49
C LYS A 112 14.19 10.58 1.02
N THR A 113 14.30 9.49 0.27
CA THR A 113 14.76 9.50 -1.14
C THR A 113 13.60 9.52 -2.13
N GLY A 114 12.36 9.25 -1.69
CA GLY A 114 11.19 9.13 -2.56
C GLY A 114 11.19 7.86 -3.42
N LYS A 115 12.08 6.90 -3.13
CA LYS A 115 12.20 5.65 -3.89
C LYS A 115 11.05 4.68 -3.67
N ASP A 116 10.24 4.88 -2.64
CA ASP A 116 8.95 4.20 -2.47
C ASP A 116 8.01 4.45 -3.66
N ARG A 117 7.97 5.69 -4.19
CA ARG A 117 7.19 6.01 -5.40
C ARG A 117 7.76 5.35 -6.65
N ALA A 118 9.08 5.33 -6.81
CA ALA A 118 9.72 4.63 -7.93
C ALA A 118 9.47 3.11 -7.90
N ILE A 119 9.46 2.50 -6.71
CA ILE A 119 9.07 1.09 -6.53
C ILE A 119 7.60 0.88 -6.93
N TRP A 120 6.71 1.80 -6.55
CA TRP A 120 5.31 1.74 -6.95
C TRP A 120 5.13 1.85 -8.47
N GLU A 121 5.81 2.81 -9.10
CA GLU A 121 5.79 3.01 -10.55
C GLU A 121 6.29 1.78 -11.31
N GLU A 122 7.35 1.14 -10.82
CA GLU A 122 7.87 -0.09 -11.41
C GLU A 122 6.85 -1.24 -11.31
N LEU A 123 6.15 -1.39 -10.18
CA LEU A 123 5.04 -2.35 -10.08
C LEU A 123 3.96 -2.05 -11.13
N GLN A 124 3.54 -0.78 -11.26
CA GLN A 124 2.52 -0.40 -12.25
C GLN A 124 2.97 -0.69 -13.68
N ARG A 125 4.24 -0.42 -14.02
CA ARG A 125 4.83 -0.75 -15.32
C ARG A 125 4.77 -2.25 -15.62
N GLN A 126 5.04 -3.09 -14.62
CA GLN A 126 4.95 -4.54 -14.79
C GLN A 126 3.50 -5.00 -14.99
N LEU A 127 2.54 -4.48 -14.21
CA LEU A 127 1.11 -4.76 -14.41
C LEU A 127 0.66 -4.39 -15.83
N ASP A 128 1.11 -3.24 -16.34
CA ASP A 128 0.81 -2.80 -17.70
C ASP A 128 1.42 -3.70 -18.76
N SER A 129 2.62 -4.21 -18.51
CA SER A 129 3.32 -5.15 -19.39
C SER A 129 2.64 -6.52 -19.44
N MET A 130 1.87 -6.88 -18.39
CA MET A 130 0.98 -8.05 -18.37
C MET A 130 -0.35 -7.81 -19.10
N GLY A 131 -0.59 -6.62 -19.62
CA GLY A 131 -1.87 -6.27 -20.27
C GLY A 131 -2.98 -5.85 -19.30
N LEU A 132 -2.68 -5.68 -18.01
CA LEU A 132 -3.62 -5.28 -16.96
C LEU A 132 -3.81 -3.75 -16.94
N LYS A 133 -4.16 -3.19 -18.10
CA LYS A 133 -4.35 -1.75 -18.31
C LYS A 133 -5.79 -1.32 -18.07
N VAL A 134 -5.97 -0.10 -17.59
CA VAL A 134 -7.28 0.54 -17.39
C VAL A 134 -7.98 0.74 -18.73
N LYS A 135 -9.24 0.31 -18.85
CA LYS A 135 -10.08 0.46 -20.05
C LYS A 135 -11.41 1.14 -19.74
N GLN A 136 -12.12 0.69 -18.70
CA GLN A 136 -13.47 1.17 -18.37
C GLN A 136 -13.49 2.43 -17.49
N GLY A 137 -12.34 2.79 -16.93
CA GLY A 137 -12.15 3.90 -16.03
C GLY A 137 -11.73 3.46 -14.63
N VAL A 138 -11.78 4.41 -13.70
CA VAL A 138 -11.23 4.27 -12.36
C VAL A 138 -12.23 4.72 -11.31
N VAL A 139 -12.18 4.12 -10.14
CA VAL A 139 -12.87 4.63 -8.96
C VAL A 139 -11.85 5.39 -8.13
N GLN A 140 -12.19 6.58 -7.64
CA GLN A 140 -11.38 7.26 -6.64
C GLN A 140 -12.20 7.42 -5.35
N ASP A 141 -11.58 7.04 -4.25
CA ASP A 141 -12.15 7.15 -2.91
C ASP A 141 -11.04 7.32 -1.86
N ALA A 142 -11.43 7.59 -0.62
CA ALA A 142 -10.53 7.77 0.50
C ALA A 142 -10.98 7.00 1.75
N THR A 143 -10.01 6.54 2.53
CA THR A 143 -10.28 5.85 3.78
C THR A 143 -9.38 6.39 4.90
N PHE A 144 -9.94 6.50 6.12
CA PHE A 144 -9.16 6.92 7.29
C PHE A 144 -8.20 5.82 7.72
N ILE A 145 -6.96 6.22 8.00
CA ILE A 145 -5.91 5.43 8.62
C ILE A 145 -5.64 6.06 9.99
N THR A 146 -6.04 5.38 11.06
CA THR A 146 -5.99 5.95 12.40
C THR A 146 -4.58 5.90 12.99
N SER A 147 -4.29 6.81 13.89
CA SER A 147 -3.05 6.81 14.69
C SER A 147 -3.35 7.29 16.10
N ASP A 148 -2.35 7.29 16.98
CA ASP A 148 -2.54 7.67 18.37
C ASP A 148 -2.25 9.19 18.58
N PRO A 149 -3.23 10.00 19.05
CA PRO A 149 -3.08 11.44 19.27
C PRO A 149 -2.20 11.81 20.48
N GLY A 150 -1.99 10.84 21.40
CA GLY A 150 -1.35 11.05 22.70
C GLY A 150 -2.30 11.70 23.74
N HIS A 151 -1.94 11.59 25.02
CA HIS A 151 -2.76 12.05 26.16
C HIS A 151 -2.48 13.51 26.61
N ALA A 152 -1.52 14.20 26.00
CA ALA A 152 -1.19 15.59 26.34
C ALA A 152 -1.90 16.59 25.42
N LYS A 153 -2.27 17.76 25.97
CA LYS A 153 -2.82 18.88 25.18
C LYS A 153 -1.85 19.25 24.04
N ALA A 154 -2.40 19.73 22.92
CA ALA A 154 -1.66 20.03 21.69
C ALA A 154 -0.46 20.99 21.92
N ASP A 155 -0.53 21.82 22.95
CA ASP A 155 0.31 23.00 23.17
C ASP A 155 1.61 22.73 23.94
N THR A 156 1.99 21.47 24.20
CA THR A 156 3.31 21.14 24.73
C THR A 156 4.20 20.60 23.61
N PRO A 157 4.92 21.46 22.87
CA PRO A 157 5.94 21.00 21.94
C PRO A 157 7.01 20.28 22.77
N ARG A 158 7.22 19.00 22.47
CA ARG A 158 8.35 18.24 23.01
C ARG A 158 9.42 18.20 21.93
N GLY A 159 10.68 18.40 22.32
CA GLY A 159 11.81 18.43 21.41
C GLY A 159 11.82 17.26 20.42
N SER A 160 12.52 17.45 19.29
CA SER A 160 12.60 16.53 18.15
C SER A 160 12.99 15.08 18.51
N GLU A 161 13.59 14.87 19.69
CA GLU A 161 14.16 13.62 20.20
C GLU A 161 13.22 12.72 21.01
N ALA A 162 11.99 13.15 21.32
CA ALA A 162 11.08 12.33 22.13
C ALA A 162 10.72 11.01 21.41
N LYS A 163 11.14 9.87 21.98
CA LYS A 163 10.76 8.51 21.53
C LYS A 163 9.30 8.23 21.92
N THR A 164 8.37 8.55 21.03
CA THR A 164 6.93 8.35 21.25
C THR A 164 6.26 7.70 20.05
N ARG A 165 5.20 6.94 20.32
CA ARG A 165 4.26 6.41 19.32
C ARG A 165 3.20 7.44 18.91
N ARG A 166 3.22 8.64 19.51
CA ARG A 166 2.34 9.75 19.17
C ARG A 166 2.61 10.22 17.75
N SER A 167 1.56 10.34 16.96
CA SER A 167 1.64 10.95 15.64
C SER A 167 2.14 12.40 15.75
N LYS A 168 3.16 12.76 14.96
CA LYS A 168 3.75 14.11 14.96
C LYS A 168 2.92 15.10 14.13
N ASP A 169 2.33 14.64 13.03
CA ASP A 169 1.61 15.48 12.06
C ASP A 169 0.20 14.99 11.72
N GLY A 170 -0.26 13.89 12.35
CA GLY A 170 -1.64 13.44 12.25
C GLY A 170 -2.63 14.52 12.70
N THR A 171 -3.80 14.57 12.05
CA THR A 171 -4.83 15.59 12.31
C THR A 171 -6.17 14.95 12.66
N TRP A 172 -7.09 15.73 13.22
CA TRP A 172 -8.47 15.30 13.46
C TRP A 172 -9.37 15.57 12.26
N ALA A 173 -10.31 14.66 12.02
CA ALA A 173 -11.40 14.86 11.07
C ALA A 173 -12.69 14.21 11.59
N LYS A 174 -13.84 14.77 11.21
CA LYS A 174 -15.16 14.27 11.60
C LYS A 174 -15.88 13.69 10.38
N LYS A 175 -16.39 12.45 10.50
CA LYS A 175 -17.26 11.83 9.50
C LYS A 175 -18.54 11.36 10.18
N GLY A 176 -19.64 12.05 9.87
CA GLY A 176 -20.91 11.86 10.59
C GLY A 176 -20.76 12.27 12.06
N SER A 177 -21.13 11.38 12.98
CA SER A 177 -20.97 11.59 14.43
C SER A 177 -19.59 11.20 14.97
N LYS A 178 -18.76 10.51 14.19
CA LYS A 178 -17.47 9.96 14.64
C LYS A 178 -16.31 10.88 14.29
N SER A 179 -15.35 10.98 15.21
CA SER A 179 -14.07 11.68 15.02
C SER A 179 -12.95 10.66 14.81
N PHE A 180 -12.05 10.96 13.88
CA PHE A 180 -10.91 10.14 13.52
C PHE A 180 -9.64 10.98 13.64
N PHE A 181 -8.61 10.46 14.28
CA PHE A 181 -7.28 11.07 14.32
C PHE A 181 -6.29 10.26 13.50
N GLY A 182 -5.48 10.95 12.71
CA GLY A 182 -4.40 10.36 11.92
C GLY A 182 -4.41 10.87 10.49
N TYR A 183 -4.57 9.95 9.55
CA TYR A 183 -4.28 10.13 8.13
C TYR A 183 -5.45 9.64 7.25
N LYS A 184 -5.32 9.88 5.96
CA LYS A 184 -6.17 9.32 4.90
C LYS A 184 -5.32 8.66 3.83
N LEU A 185 -5.76 7.50 3.39
CA LEU A 185 -5.31 6.86 2.16
C LEU A 185 -6.35 7.18 1.07
N HIS A 186 -5.95 8.00 0.10
CA HIS A 186 -6.66 8.20 -1.15
C HIS A 186 -6.16 7.15 -2.13
N SER A 187 -7.05 6.42 -2.79
CA SER A 187 -6.63 5.38 -3.73
C SER A 187 -7.52 5.36 -4.96
N LYS A 188 -6.89 5.00 -6.08
CA LYS A 188 -7.50 4.94 -7.40
C LYS A 188 -7.42 3.51 -7.96
N PRO A 189 -8.35 2.61 -7.61
CA PRO A 189 -8.45 1.34 -8.29
C PRO A 189 -9.05 1.46 -9.68
N ASP A 190 -8.62 0.60 -10.59
CA ASP A 190 -9.26 0.43 -11.88
C ASP A 190 -10.55 -0.39 -11.77
N MET A 191 -11.44 -0.23 -12.76
CA MET A 191 -12.72 -0.94 -12.81
C MET A 191 -12.66 -2.30 -13.49
N ASP A 192 -11.59 -2.60 -14.22
CA ASP A 192 -11.48 -3.80 -15.06
C ASP A 192 -10.98 -5.00 -14.27
N TYR A 193 -9.95 -4.79 -13.46
CA TYR A 193 -9.21 -5.78 -12.69
C TYR A 193 -9.20 -5.47 -11.20
N GLY A 194 -9.68 -4.30 -10.75
CA GLY A 194 -9.76 -3.95 -9.34
C GLY A 194 -8.41 -3.73 -8.67
N LEU A 195 -7.35 -3.47 -9.43
CA LEU A 195 -6.00 -3.19 -8.95
C LEU A 195 -5.89 -1.71 -8.58
N ILE A 196 -5.16 -1.40 -7.51
CA ILE A 196 -4.83 -0.02 -7.16
C ILE A 196 -3.81 0.48 -8.20
N ARG A 197 -4.16 1.56 -8.90
CA ARG A 197 -3.32 2.17 -9.95
C ARG A 197 -2.56 3.39 -9.47
N ASP A 198 -3.16 4.11 -8.51
CA ASP A 198 -2.52 5.27 -7.89
C ASP A 198 -3.01 5.43 -6.45
N LEU A 199 -2.22 6.12 -5.64
CA LEU A 199 -2.56 6.44 -4.26
C LEU A 199 -1.83 7.69 -3.77
N GLU A 200 -2.43 8.36 -2.79
CA GLU A 200 -1.79 9.44 -2.05
C GLU A 200 -2.16 9.33 -0.56
N THR A 201 -1.20 9.66 0.30
CA THR A 201 -1.42 9.69 1.75
C THR A 201 -1.40 11.13 2.24
N THR A 202 -2.46 11.55 2.91
CA THR A 202 -2.56 12.88 3.52
C THR A 202 -2.88 12.78 5.01
N THR A 203 -2.81 13.90 5.73
CA THR A 203 -3.41 13.99 7.06
C THR A 203 -4.94 13.87 6.97
N ALA A 204 -5.59 13.46 8.05
CA ALA A 204 -7.05 13.23 8.05
C ALA A 204 -7.91 14.46 7.73
N ALA A 205 -7.42 15.67 8.04
CA ALA A 205 -8.17 16.91 7.86
C ALA A 205 -8.31 17.33 6.39
N ILE A 206 -7.38 16.92 5.52
CA ILE A 206 -7.45 17.22 4.09
C ILE A 206 -8.74 16.62 3.52
N HIS A 207 -9.55 17.47 2.90
CA HIS A 207 -10.82 17.06 2.32
C HIS A 207 -10.56 16.28 1.02
N ASP A 208 -11.35 15.22 0.80
CA ASP A 208 -11.11 14.24 -0.28
C ASP A 208 -11.09 14.93 -1.66
N SER A 209 -11.92 15.96 -1.85
CA SER A 209 -11.98 16.76 -3.08
C SER A 209 -10.71 17.56 -3.41
N GLN A 210 -9.74 17.67 -2.49
CA GLN A 210 -8.47 18.36 -2.71
C GLN A 210 -7.40 17.44 -3.31
N VAL A 211 -7.65 16.13 -3.35
CA VAL A 211 -6.75 15.14 -3.93
C VAL A 211 -7.39 14.62 -5.20
N ASP A 212 -6.71 14.76 -6.33
CA ASP A 212 -7.13 14.22 -7.62
C ASP A 212 -6.05 13.32 -8.21
N LEU A 213 -6.35 12.02 -8.18
CA LEU A 213 -5.49 10.97 -8.71
C LEU A 213 -5.81 10.68 -10.18
N SER A 214 -6.87 11.27 -10.75
CA SER A 214 -7.26 10.97 -12.12
C SER A 214 -6.24 11.47 -13.14
N MET A 215 -6.22 10.82 -14.30
CA MET A 215 -5.42 11.19 -15.46
C MET A 215 -6.32 11.69 -16.59
N GLU A 216 -5.75 12.46 -17.52
CA GLU A 216 -6.47 12.86 -18.72
C GLU A 216 -6.91 11.64 -19.54
N GLY A 217 -8.11 11.71 -20.12
CA GLY A 217 -8.67 10.63 -20.95
C GLY A 217 -9.36 9.49 -20.20
N GLU A 218 -9.24 9.38 -18.88
CA GLU A 218 -9.92 8.32 -18.10
C GLU A 218 -11.23 8.81 -17.47
N VAL A 219 -12.24 7.94 -17.37
CA VAL A 219 -13.48 8.24 -16.63
C VAL A 219 -13.28 7.95 -15.15
N VAL A 220 -13.48 8.96 -14.29
CA VAL A 220 -13.28 8.83 -12.84
C VAL A 220 -14.59 8.87 -12.07
N TYR A 221 -14.89 7.77 -11.37
CA TYR A 221 -16.11 7.60 -10.58
C TYR A 221 -15.85 7.94 -9.11
N ARG A 222 -16.53 8.98 -8.62
CA ARG A 222 -16.30 9.54 -7.27
C ARG A 222 -17.59 9.70 -6.47
N ASP A 223 -17.45 9.68 -5.16
CA ASP A 223 -18.57 9.84 -4.23
C ASP A 223 -19.04 11.30 -4.15
N LYS A 224 -20.01 11.57 -3.26
CA LYS A 224 -20.56 12.92 -3.05
C LYS A 224 -19.59 13.85 -2.32
N GLY A 225 -18.57 13.33 -1.65
CA GLY A 225 -17.48 14.09 -1.02
C GLY A 225 -16.66 14.86 -2.04
N TYR A 226 -16.57 14.37 -3.28
CA TYR A 226 -15.88 15.07 -4.37
C TYR A 226 -16.76 16.09 -5.11
N HIS A 227 -18.01 16.29 -4.70
CA HIS A 227 -18.92 17.22 -5.36
C HIS A 227 -18.36 18.65 -5.38
N GLY A 228 -18.30 19.25 -6.57
CA GLY A 228 -17.72 20.57 -6.79
C GLY A 228 -16.25 20.57 -7.21
N SER A 229 -15.56 19.43 -7.15
CA SER A 229 -14.20 19.29 -7.69
C SER A 229 -14.19 18.76 -9.12
N THR A 230 -13.55 19.49 -10.02
CA THR A 230 -13.30 19.05 -11.40
C THR A 230 -12.07 18.14 -11.41
N PRO A 231 -12.19 16.89 -11.89
CA PRO A 231 -11.03 16.02 -12.06
C PRO A 231 -10.25 16.38 -13.33
N LYS A 232 -9.00 15.93 -13.43
CA LYS A 232 -8.22 15.91 -14.67
C LYS A 232 -8.88 15.05 -15.76
N GLY A 233 -9.46 13.91 -15.36
CA GLY A 233 -10.19 13.01 -16.26
C GLY A 233 -11.66 13.42 -16.52
N TYR A 234 -12.43 12.53 -17.15
CA TYR A 234 -13.87 12.72 -17.36
C TYR A 234 -14.66 12.46 -16.07
N SER A 235 -15.41 13.47 -15.63
CA SER A 235 -16.10 13.44 -14.33
C SER A 235 -17.34 12.56 -14.30
N ALA A 236 -17.25 11.44 -13.56
CA ALA A 236 -18.39 10.66 -13.09
C ALA A 236 -18.58 10.82 -11.56
N THR A 237 -18.49 12.04 -11.06
CA THR A 237 -18.71 12.36 -9.63
C THR A 237 -20.18 12.42 -9.27
N MET A 238 -20.57 11.80 -8.15
CA MET A 238 -21.94 11.88 -7.63
C MET A 238 -22.30 13.31 -7.21
N LYS A 239 -23.55 13.73 -7.49
CA LYS A 239 -24.04 15.04 -7.06
C LYS A 239 -24.52 15.01 -5.61
N ARG A 240 -24.20 16.06 -4.86
CA ARG A 240 -24.69 16.31 -3.50
C ARG A 240 -25.84 17.30 -3.55
N ARG A 241 -26.84 17.16 -2.67
CA ARG A 241 -27.86 18.21 -2.48
C ARG A 241 -27.19 19.45 -1.88
N ALA A 242 -27.66 20.63 -2.25
CA ALA A 242 -27.31 21.87 -1.55
C ALA A 242 -28.51 22.34 -0.71
N ARG A 243 -28.28 23.34 0.15
CA ARG A 243 -29.37 24.00 0.87
C ARG A 243 -30.34 24.58 -0.16
N ASP A 244 -31.63 24.34 0.04
CA ASP A 244 -32.72 24.81 -0.84
C ASP A 244 -32.68 24.32 -2.31
N HIS A 245 -31.75 23.42 -2.63
CA HIS A 245 -31.62 22.82 -3.95
C HIS A 245 -31.60 21.29 -3.83
N PRO A 246 -32.77 20.64 -3.79
CA PRO A 246 -32.87 19.19 -3.76
C PRO A 246 -32.35 18.57 -5.05
N LEU A 247 -31.89 17.31 -4.98
CA LEU A 247 -31.49 16.57 -6.19
C LEU A 247 -32.71 16.28 -7.05
N SER A 248 -32.58 16.55 -8.35
CA SER A 248 -33.56 16.13 -9.35
C SER A 248 -33.68 14.60 -9.40
N ILE A 249 -34.80 14.09 -9.94
CA ILE A 249 -34.97 12.64 -10.17
C ILE A 249 -33.84 12.09 -11.03
N MET A 250 -33.43 12.83 -12.07
CA MET A 250 -32.32 12.45 -12.94
C MET A 250 -30.99 12.36 -12.20
N ASP A 251 -30.70 13.29 -11.29
CA ASP A 251 -29.49 13.25 -10.47
C ASP A 251 -29.48 12.08 -9.49
N LYS A 252 -30.64 11.75 -8.91
CA LYS A 252 -30.80 10.56 -8.06
C LYS A 252 -30.52 9.28 -8.86
N LEU A 253 -31.12 9.13 -10.04
CA LEU A 253 -30.90 7.98 -10.92
C LEU A 253 -29.45 7.89 -11.42
N ARG A 254 -28.82 9.02 -11.77
CA ARG A 254 -27.39 9.10 -12.10
C ARG A 254 -26.52 8.65 -10.93
N ASN A 255 -26.79 9.14 -9.73
CA ASN A 255 -26.06 8.75 -8.52
C ASN A 255 -26.20 7.25 -8.22
N ILE A 256 -27.39 6.66 -8.41
CA ILE A 256 -27.60 5.20 -8.25
C ILE A 256 -26.73 4.43 -9.24
N ARG A 257 -26.70 4.83 -10.52
CA ARG A 257 -25.85 4.19 -11.54
C ARG A 257 -24.37 4.28 -11.21
N ILE A 258 -23.89 5.46 -10.79
CA ILE A 258 -22.50 5.65 -10.37
C ILE A 258 -22.19 4.81 -9.13
N SER A 259 -23.08 4.76 -8.15
CA SER A 259 -22.89 3.96 -6.92
C SER A 259 -22.70 2.49 -7.24
N LYS A 260 -23.48 1.92 -8.17
CA LYS A 260 -23.33 0.53 -8.62
C LYS A 260 -21.97 0.28 -9.26
N LYS A 261 -21.50 1.20 -10.11
CA LYS A 261 -20.17 1.12 -10.75
C LYS A 261 -19.01 1.25 -9.75
N ARG A 262 -19.20 2.01 -8.67
CA ARG A 262 -18.17 2.23 -7.63
C ARG A 262 -18.05 1.09 -6.62
N ALA A 263 -19.10 0.31 -6.42
CA ALA A 263 -19.15 -0.72 -5.38
C ALA A 263 -17.94 -1.69 -5.37
N PRO A 264 -17.40 -2.16 -6.51
CA PRO A 264 -16.20 -3.00 -6.52
C PRO A 264 -14.96 -2.33 -5.90
N GLY A 265 -14.84 -1.00 -6.01
CA GLY A 265 -13.73 -0.22 -5.44
C GLY A 265 -13.66 -0.24 -3.91
N GLU A 266 -14.72 -0.67 -3.21
CA GLU A 266 -14.70 -0.82 -1.75
C GLU A 266 -13.90 -2.04 -1.28
N ARG A 267 -13.72 -3.05 -2.16
CA ARG A 267 -13.06 -4.31 -1.81
C ARG A 267 -11.64 -4.12 -1.30
N GLN A 268 -10.86 -3.22 -1.91
CA GLN A 268 -9.49 -2.94 -1.48
C GLN A 268 -9.43 -2.51 -0.02
N TYR A 269 -10.35 -1.66 0.43
CA TYR A 269 -10.38 -1.20 1.81
C TYR A 269 -10.81 -2.30 2.77
N ALA A 270 -11.72 -3.18 2.35
CA ALA A 270 -12.08 -4.35 3.14
C ALA A 270 -10.85 -5.24 3.38
N VAL A 271 -10.05 -5.52 2.35
CA VAL A 271 -8.82 -6.32 2.46
C VAL A 271 -7.78 -5.61 3.33
N ILE A 272 -7.50 -4.34 3.07
CA ILE A 272 -6.55 -3.52 3.85
C ILE A 272 -6.92 -3.52 5.33
N ARG A 273 -8.20 -3.38 5.67
CA ARG A 273 -8.68 -3.35 7.07
C ARG A 273 -8.70 -4.73 7.73
N ARG A 274 -9.26 -5.74 7.05
CA ARG A 274 -9.59 -7.03 7.67
C ARG A 274 -8.50 -8.09 7.50
N VAL A 275 -7.78 -8.08 6.38
CA VAL A 275 -6.77 -9.09 6.05
C VAL A 275 -5.39 -8.58 6.45
N PHE A 276 -5.05 -7.34 6.07
CA PHE A 276 -3.70 -6.78 6.32
C PHE A 276 -3.58 -6.05 7.66
N ASN A 277 -4.71 -5.81 8.33
CA ASN A 277 -4.76 -5.03 9.58
C ASN A 277 -4.07 -3.66 9.48
N ALA A 278 -4.13 -3.02 8.31
CA ALA A 278 -3.39 -1.80 8.00
C ALA A 278 -4.24 -0.52 8.19
N SER A 279 -5.30 -0.59 9.02
CA SER A 279 -6.18 0.55 9.29
C SER A 279 -5.71 1.47 10.41
N HIS A 280 -4.74 1.03 11.21
CA HIS A 280 -4.10 1.81 12.27
C HIS A 280 -2.59 1.78 12.07
N VAL A 281 -1.92 2.90 12.32
CA VAL A 281 -0.48 3.05 12.14
C VAL A 281 0.21 3.55 13.41
N MET A 282 1.39 2.99 13.65
CA MET A 282 2.28 3.36 14.76
C MET A 282 3.39 4.33 14.33
N VAL A 283 3.54 4.55 13.02
CA VAL A 283 4.48 5.53 12.48
C VAL A 283 3.88 6.93 12.56
N THR A 284 4.75 7.92 12.69
CA THR A 284 4.36 9.21 13.26
C THR A 284 4.41 10.38 12.29
N THR A 285 4.72 10.17 11.02
CA THR A 285 4.73 11.24 10.01
C THR A 285 4.03 10.81 8.73
N VAL A 286 3.46 11.76 7.97
CA VAL A 286 2.82 11.52 6.67
C VAL A 286 3.75 10.75 5.74
N GLN A 287 5.04 11.09 5.67
CA GLN A 287 5.99 10.42 4.79
C GLN A 287 6.18 8.94 5.16
N ARG A 288 6.28 8.63 6.46
CA ARG A 288 6.39 7.23 6.92
C ARG A 288 5.10 6.45 6.69
N VAL A 289 3.94 7.10 6.87
CA VAL A 289 2.64 6.49 6.55
C VAL A 289 2.53 6.26 5.05
N SER A 290 3.00 7.18 4.21
CA SER A 290 3.01 7.05 2.75
C SER A 290 3.77 5.80 2.32
N VAL A 291 5.01 5.61 2.80
CA VAL A 291 5.78 4.37 2.53
C VAL A 291 4.97 3.13 2.94
N LYS A 292 4.39 3.14 4.16
CA LYS A 292 3.60 2.00 4.65
C LYS A 292 2.37 1.73 3.77
N MET A 293 1.68 2.77 3.32
CA MET A 293 0.49 2.65 2.46
C MET A 293 0.83 2.25 1.02
N ILE A 294 1.97 2.69 0.47
CA ILE A 294 2.49 2.20 -0.82
C ILE A 294 2.72 0.70 -0.75
N PHE A 295 3.42 0.20 0.27
CA PHE A 295 3.63 -1.24 0.41
C PHE A 295 2.35 -2.01 0.77
N THR A 296 1.37 -1.35 1.39
CA THR A 296 0.03 -1.92 1.63
C THR A 296 -0.74 -2.08 0.31
N ALA A 297 -0.70 -1.07 -0.56
CA ALA A 297 -1.29 -1.14 -1.90
C ALA A 297 -0.54 -2.14 -2.80
N PHE A 298 0.80 -2.19 -2.69
CA PHE A 298 1.65 -3.18 -3.36
C PHE A 298 1.19 -4.59 -2.97
N GLY A 299 1.17 -4.88 -1.66
CA GLY A 299 0.70 -6.17 -1.16
C GLY A 299 -0.73 -6.50 -1.57
N PHE A 300 -1.61 -5.49 -1.67
CA PHE A 300 -2.98 -5.68 -2.13
C PHE A 300 -3.02 -6.10 -3.60
N ASN A 301 -2.28 -5.41 -4.46
CA ASN A 301 -2.21 -5.74 -5.89
C ASN A 301 -1.70 -7.16 -6.07
N LEU A 302 -0.62 -7.56 -5.39
CA LEU A 302 -0.13 -8.94 -5.43
C LEU A 302 -1.19 -9.94 -4.97
N TYR A 303 -1.79 -9.69 -3.79
CA TYR A 303 -2.85 -10.53 -3.24
C TYR A 303 -4.02 -10.68 -4.22
N HIS A 304 -4.35 -9.61 -4.94
CA HIS A 304 -5.41 -9.63 -5.93
C HIS A 304 -4.98 -10.34 -7.23
N LEU A 305 -3.73 -10.24 -7.67
CA LEU A 305 -3.21 -10.97 -8.83
C LEU A 305 -3.38 -12.48 -8.67
N CYS A 306 -3.20 -13.04 -7.47
CA CYS A 306 -3.55 -14.45 -7.20
C CYS A 306 -5.02 -14.78 -7.55
N THR A 307 -5.93 -13.83 -7.30
CA THR A 307 -7.34 -14.01 -7.66
C THR A 307 -7.55 -13.90 -9.17
N LEU A 308 -6.92 -12.92 -9.81
CA LEU A 308 -7.02 -12.70 -11.26
C LEU A 308 -6.44 -13.88 -12.07
N ARG A 309 -5.32 -14.45 -11.61
CA ARG A 309 -4.72 -15.66 -12.18
C ARG A 309 -5.67 -16.85 -12.11
N LYS A 310 -6.36 -17.03 -10.98
CA LYS A 310 -7.40 -18.08 -10.82
C LYS A 310 -8.62 -17.85 -11.72
N GLN A 311 -8.83 -16.62 -12.16
CA GLN A 311 -9.89 -16.24 -13.11
C GLN A 311 -9.42 -16.27 -14.58
N GLY A 312 -8.15 -16.58 -14.85
CA GLY A 312 -7.57 -16.63 -16.20
C GLY A 312 -7.28 -15.27 -16.82
N ALA A 313 -7.19 -14.21 -16.01
CA ALA A 313 -6.87 -12.85 -16.49
C ALA A 313 -5.36 -12.55 -16.55
N VAL A 314 -4.54 -13.41 -15.91
CA VAL A 314 -3.07 -13.38 -15.85
C VAL A 314 -2.55 -14.80 -15.95
#